data_AF-A0A3D3F8W0-F1
#
_entry.id   AF-A0A3D3F8W0-F1
#
_cell.length_a   1.000
_cell.length_b   1.000
_cell.length_c   1.000
_cell.angle_alpha   90.00
_cell.angle_beta   90.00
_cell.angle_gamma   90.00
#
_symmetry.space_group_name_H-M   'P 1'
#
loop_
_entity.id
_entity.type
_entity.pdbx_description
1 polymer ?
#
loop_
_entity_poly.entity_id
_entity_poly.type
_entity_poly.pdbx_seq_one_letter_code
_entity_poly.pdbx_strand_id
1 'polypeptide(L)'
;RHGKIVSLDETKAHWSTIYSTTSATDTGNGLTNILQIKKQDDTFSHYPAFAWTHRKNKADETYSNASATGVWYLPAKNELKVLYAGYSGITSLWDDFSNMPDYNNPNRAAARKAFDSKLEAAGGNAFTTNYYWSSSEGDNSLAWEVNFSNGYTTNLNESSPDMARCILNF
;
A
#
# COMPACT_ATOMS: atom_id res chain seq x y z
N ARG A 1 -14.70 16.25 7.92
CA ARG A 1 -13.38 16.23 7.22
C ARG A 1 -13.25 14.84 6.63
N HIS A 2 -12.83 14.69 5.38
CA HIS A 2 -12.66 13.39 4.72
C HIS A 2 -11.22 13.25 4.23
N GLY A 3 -10.66 12.05 4.29
CA GLY A 3 -9.35 11.76 3.69
C GLY A 3 -8.83 10.37 4.06
N LYS A 4 -7.51 10.18 3.95
CA LYS A 4 -6.84 8.94 4.31
C LYS A 4 -5.74 9.18 5.32
N ILE A 5 -5.53 8.21 6.20
CA ILE A 5 -4.44 8.18 7.18
C ILE A 5 -3.51 7.03 6.81
N VAL A 6 -2.20 7.24 6.92
CA VAL A 6 -1.17 6.21 6.72
C VAL A 6 -0.71 5.66 8.07
N SER A 7 -0.40 4.36 8.16
CA SER A 7 0.13 3.77 9.39
C SER A 7 1.49 4.35 9.76
N LEU A 8 1.77 4.45 11.06
CA LEU A 8 3.05 4.93 11.58
C LEU A 8 4.18 3.92 11.36
N ASP A 9 3.84 2.63 11.43
CA ASP A 9 4.76 1.52 11.23
C ASP A 9 4.59 0.87 9.85
N GLU A 10 5.57 0.03 9.53
CA GLU A 10 5.68 -0.76 8.30
C GLU A 10 6.29 -2.11 8.62
N THR A 11 6.15 -3.07 7.72
CA THR A 11 6.78 -4.39 7.82
C THR A 11 7.36 -4.81 6.49
N LYS A 12 8.33 -5.72 6.50
CA LYS A 12 8.71 -6.48 5.31
C LYS A 12 7.97 -7.82 5.31
N ALA A 13 7.29 -8.15 4.23
CA ALA A 13 6.48 -9.36 4.13
C ALA A 13 6.31 -9.82 2.67
N HIS A 14 5.94 -11.08 2.49
CA HIS A 14 5.45 -11.59 1.21
C HIS A 14 4.03 -11.08 0.96
N TRP A 15 3.69 -10.84 -0.30
CA TRP A 15 2.32 -10.56 -0.69
C TRP A 15 1.47 -11.83 -0.62
N SER A 16 1.99 -12.93 -1.18
CA SER A 16 1.45 -14.29 -1.07
C SER A 16 2.57 -15.33 -0.94
N THR A 17 2.27 -16.47 -0.32
CA THR A 17 3.15 -17.65 -0.25
C THR A 17 2.73 -18.77 -1.22
N ILE A 18 1.67 -18.56 -2.00
CA ILE A 18 1.15 -19.49 -3.00
C ILE A 18 0.85 -18.74 -4.30
N TYR A 19 0.90 -19.44 -5.44
CA TYR A 19 0.52 -18.87 -6.73
C TYR A 19 -0.94 -19.20 -7.03
N SER A 20 -1.79 -18.18 -7.04
CA SER A 20 -3.24 -18.33 -7.25
C SER A 20 -3.85 -17.01 -7.71
N THR A 21 -4.82 -17.05 -8.61
CA THR A 21 -5.60 -15.86 -8.96
C THR A 21 -6.60 -15.51 -7.86
N THR A 22 -6.41 -14.36 -7.24
CA THR A 22 -7.20 -13.88 -6.11
C THR A 22 -8.35 -12.95 -6.53
N SER A 23 -8.34 -12.44 -7.75
CA SER A 23 -9.28 -11.40 -8.21
C SER A 23 -9.19 -10.09 -7.42
N ALA A 24 -8.15 -9.90 -6.61
CA ALA A 24 -7.88 -8.67 -5.87
C ALA A 24 -7.24 -7.62 -6.79
N THR A 25 -7.89 -7.28 -7.90
CA THR A 25 -7.33 -6.48 -9.00
C THR A 25 -7.75 -5.01 -9.00
N ASP A 26 -8.54 -4.56 -8.02
CA ASP A 26 -8.99 -3.17 -7.94
C ASP A 26 -7.75 -2.26 -7.78
N THR A 27 -7.64 -1.26 -8.65
CA THR A 27 -6.48 -0.36 -8.64
C THR A 27 -6.70 0.87 -7.77
N GLY A 28 -7.93 1.19 -7.38
CA GLY A 28 -8.29 2.40 -6.65
C GLY A 28 -8.81 2.17 -5.23
N ASN A 29 -9.13 0.93 -4.85
CA ASN A 29 -9.69 0.63 -3.54
C ASN A 29 -9.16 -0.67 -2.93
N GLY A 30 -8.22 -0.54 -1.99
CA GLY A 30 -7.63 -1.67 -1.28
C GLY A 30 -8.61 -2.39 -0.34
N LEU A 31 -9.70 -1.76 0.10
CA LEU A 31 -10.77 -2.44 0.85
C LEU A 31 -11.48 -3.48 -0.02
N THR A 32 -11.70 -3.19 -1.30
CA THR A 32 -12.26 -4.17 -2.25
C THR A 32 -11.34 -5.39 -2.35
N ASN A 33 -10.03 -5.16 -2.43
CA ASN A 33 -9.03 -6.21 -2.62
C ASN A 33 -8.90 -7.11 -1.39
N ILE A 34 -8.73 -6.54 -0.20
CA ILE A 34 -8.60 -7.35 1.03
C ILE A 34 -9.86 -8.18 1.31
N LEU A 35 -11.05 -7.71 0.90
CA LEU A 35 -12.28 -8.51 0.95
C LEU A 35 -12.20 -9.73 0.02
N GLN A 36 -11.62 -9.62 -1.18
CA GLN A 36 -11.44 -10.78 -2.06
C GLN A 36 -10.45 -11.78 -1.47
N ILE A 37 -9.33 -11.30 -0.93
CA ILE A 37 -8.36 -12.17 -0.24
C ILE A 37 -9.02 -12.89 0.93
N LYS A 38 -9.76 -12.17 1.78
CA LYS A 38 -10.44 -12.76 2.95
C LYS A 38 -11.49 -13.80 2.58
N LYS A 39 -12.15 -13.70 1.42
CA LYS A 39 -13.10 -14.72 0.94
C LYS A 39 -12.41 -16.03 0.57
N GLN A 40 -11.13 -15.99 0.20
CA GLN A 40 -10.36 -17.16 -0.20
C GLN A 40 -9.56 -17.74 0.96
N ASP A 41 -9.02 -16.88 1.82
CA ASP A 41 -8.29 -17.22 3.03
C ASP A 41 -8.70 -16.27 4.14
N ASP A 42 -9.65 -16.69 4.96
CA ASP A 42 -10.27 -15.87 6.01
C ASP A 42 -9.31 -15.49 7.14
N THR A 43 -8.23 -16.26 7.29
CA THR A 43 -7.13 -16.04 8.24
C THR A 43 -5.93 -15.30 7.66
N PHE A 44 -5.90 -15.10 6.34
CA PHE A 44 -4.73 -14.60 5.60
C PHE A 44 -3.47 -15.46 5.77
N SER A 45 -3.61 -16.76 6.00
CA SER A 45 -2.49 -17.67 6.25
C SER A 45 -1.46 -17.71 5.13
N HIS A 46 -1.90 -17.56 3.88
CA HIS A 46 -1.03 -17.49 2.70
C HIS A 46 -0.69 -16.07 2.26
N TYR A 47 -1.18 -15.03 2.96
CA TYR A 47 -1.07 -13.63 2.54
C TYR A 47 -0.46 -12.75 3.64
N PRO A 48 0.86 -12.88 3.93
CA PRO A 48 1.47 -12.29 5.13
C PRO A 48 1.34 -10.76 5.25
N ALA A 49 1.45 -10.00 4.16
CA ALA A 49 1.25 -8.55 4.18
C ALA A 49 -0.19 -8.16 4.59
N PHE A 50 -1.18 -8.93 4.14
CA PHE A 50 -2.59 -8.76 4.51
C PHE A 50 -2.84 -9.20 5.96
N ALA A 51 -2.23 -10.30 6.40
CA ALA A 51 -2.29 -10.75 7.79
C ALA A 51 -1.72 -9.71 8.77
N TRP A 52 -0.59 -9.09 8.43
CA TRP A 52 -0.02 -7.99 9.22
C TRP A 52 -0.97 -6.79 9.28
N THR A 53 -1.57 -6.43 8.16
CA THR A 53 -2.55 -5.34 8.10
C THR A 53 -3.80 -5.65 8.94
N HIS A 54 -4.34 -6.86 8.84
CA HIS A 54 -5.54 -7.28 9.55
C HIS A 54 -5.38 -7.21 11.07
N ARG A 55 -4.20 -7.56 11.60
CA ARG A 55 -3.88 -7.48 13.04
C ARG A 55 -3.95 -6.07 13.63
N LYS A 56 -4.02 -5.02 12.80
CA LYS A 56 -4.22 -3.63 13.24
C LYS A 56 -5.68 -3.28 13.48
N ASN A 57 -6.61 -4.12 13.02
CA ASN A 57 -8.04 -3.94 13.15
C ASN A 57 -8.60 -4.77 14.31
N LYS A 58 -9.91 -4.66 14.52
CA LYS A 58 -10.63 -5.61 15.37
C LYS A 58 -10.53 -7.01 14.78
N ALA A 59 -10.46 -8.02 15.65
CA ALA A 59 -10.32 -9.42 15.24
C ALA A 59 -11.49 -9.93 14.39
N ASP A 60 -12.67 -9.30 14.49
CA ASP A 60 -13.88 -9.65 13.74
C ASP A 60 -14.08 -8.82 12.46
N GLU A 61 -13.08 -8.05 12.02
CA GLU A 61 -13.19 -7.25 10.79
C GLU A 61 -13.39 -8.13 9.55
N THR A 62 -14.45 -7.83 8.79
CA THR A 62 -14.88 -8.62 7.63
C THR A 62 -14.61 -7.94 6.30
N TYR A 63 -14.31 -6.65 6.30
CA TYR A 63 -14.12 -5.81 5.11
C TYR A 63 -15.34 -5.79 4.19
N SER A 64 -16.53 -6.12 4.69
CA SER A 64 -17.75 -6.24 3.87
C SER A 64 -18.28 -4.90 3.34
N ASN A 65 -17.72 -3.78 3.79
CA ASN A 65 -18.05 -2.44 3.32
C ASN A 65 -16.80 -1.81 2.67
N ALA A 66 -16.81 -1.71 1.34
CA ALA A 66 -15.72 -1.11 0.56
C ALA A 66 -15.54 0.40 0.79
N SER A 67 -16.42 1.04 1.57
CA SER A 67 -16.34 2.44 1.99
C SER A 67 -16.19 2.61 3.50
N ALA A 68 -15.79 1.54 4.21
CA ALA A 68 -15.56 1.60 5.65
C ALA A 68 -14.50 2.66 6.01
N THR A 69 -14.76 3.38 7.10
CA THR A 69 -13.83 4.32 7.75
C THR A 69 -13.26 3.68 9.02
N GLY A 70 -12.02 4.04 9.38
CA GLY A 70 -11.37 3.53 10.60
C GLY A 70 -10.87 2.08 10.49
N VAL A 71 -10.87 1.49 9.29
CA VAL A 71 -10.37 0.14 9.01
C VAL A 71 -9.06 0.24 8.24
N TRP A 72 -7.99 -0.36 8.77
CA TRP A 72 -6.70 -0.48 8.10
C TRP A 72 -6.73 -1.53 6.99
N TYR A 73 -6.19 -1.17 5.84
CA TYR A 73 -6.03 -2.05 4.69
C TYR A 73 -4.73 -1.74 3.93
N LEU A 74 -4.25 -2.71 3.16
CA LEU A 74 -3.10 -2.52 2.28
C LEU A 74 -3.58 -1.67 1.07
N PRO A 75 -2.95 -0.52 0.75
CA PRO A 75 -3.41 0.37 -0.31
C PRO A 75 -3.52 -0.35 -1.65
N ALA A 76 -4.55 -0.06 -2.45
CA ALA A 76 -4.50 -0.41 -3.87
C ALA A 76 -3.41 0.38 -4.60
N LYS A 77 -3.00 -0.08 -5.78
CA LYS A 77 -1.91 0.51 -6.56
C LYS A 77 -2.02 2.04 -6.68
N ASN A 78 -3.17 2.55 -7.12
CA ASN A 78 -3.34 3.99 -7.31
C ASN A 78 -3.47 4.74 -5.98
N GLU A 79 -3.95 4.11 -4.91
CA GLU A 79 -3.90 4.73 -3.58
C GLU A 79 -2.46 4.88 -3.08
N LEU A 80 -1.61 3.91 -3.37
CA LEU A 80 -0.18 3.96 -3.05
C LEU A 80 0.54 5.02 -3.89
N LYS A 81 0.20 5.15 -5.18
CA LYS A 81 0.68 6.25 -6.03
C LYS A 81 0.19 7.62 -5.54
N VAL A 82 -1.07 7.74 -5.11
CA VAL A 82 -1.60 8.97 -4.50
C VAL A 82 -0.85 9.29 -3.20
N LEU A 83 -0.52 8.30 -2.38
CA LEU A 83 0.29 8.49 -1.20
C LEU A 83 1.68 9.03 -1.56
N TYR A 84 2.37 8.44 -2.54
CA TYR A 84 3.68 8.93 -2.99
C TYR A 84 3.61 10.32 -3.66
N ALA A 85 2.52 10.62 -4.38
CA ALA A 85 2.24 11.94 -4.93
C ALA A 85 2.15 12.99 -3.81
N GLY A 86 1.32 12.74 -2.79
CA GLY A 86 1.18 13.62 -1.63
C GLY A 86 2.46 13.74 -0.80
N TYR A 87 3.18 12.64 -0.63
CA TYR A 87 4.52 12.57 -0.03
C TYR A 87 5.52 13.47 -0.77
N SER A 88 5.41 13.56 -2.10
CA SER A 88 6.22 14.43 -2.95
C SER A 88 5.63 15.83 -3.20
N GLY A 89 4.51 16.19 -2.56
CA GLY A 89 3.87 17.51 -2.72
C GLY A 89 3.23 17.75 -4.09
N ILE A 90 2.78 16.70 -4.77
CA ILE A 90 1.96 16.77 -6.00
C ILE A 90 0.62 16.05 -5.80
N THR A 91 -0.27 16.17 -6.78
CA THR A 91 -1.59 15.52 -6.77
C THR A 91 -1.89 14.70 -8.02
N SER A 92 -1.00 14.73 -9.00
CA SER A 92 -1.15 14.02 -10.27
C SER A 92 -0.58 12.60 -10.19
N LEU A 93 -1.28 11.65 -10.78
CA LEU A 93 -0.74 10.32 -11.06
C LEU A 93 0.11 10.34 -12.34
N TRP A 94 0.91 9.28 -12.49
CA TRP A 94 1.77 9.03 -13.65
C TRP A 94 1.50 7.63 -14.21
N ASP A 95 2.12 7.28 -15.32
CA ASP A 95 1.92 5.98 -15.96
C ASP A 95 2.59 4.85 -15.17
N ASP A 96 2.06 3.64 -15.29
CA ASP A 96 2.75 2.46 -14.78
C ASP A 96 4.05 2.20 -15.56
N PHE A 97 4.98 1.46 -14.96
CA PHE A 97 6.34 1.21 -15.51
C PHE A 97 7.14 2.48 -15.81
N SER A 98 6.81 3.58 -15.15
CA SER A 98 7.50 4.86 -15.25
C SER A 98 7.75 5.47 -13.87
N ASN A 99 8.80 6.29 -13.76
CA ASN A 99 9.03 7.10 -12.57
C ASN A 99 7.98 8.22 -12.50
N MET A 100 7.67 8.68 -11.29
CA MET A 100 6.90 9.92 -11.13
C MET A 100 7.65 11.07 -11.84
N PRO A 101 6.97 11.89 -12.65
CA PRO A 101 7.57 13.07 -13.27
C PRO A 101 8.26 13.97 -12.22
N ASP A 102 9.45 14.46 -12.57
CA ASP A 102 10.26 15.34 -11.72
C ASP A 102 10.53 14.79 -10.31
N TYR A 103 10.58 13.47 -10.10
CA TYR A 103 10.78 12.88 -8.76
C TYR A 103 12.07 13.36 -8.06
N ASN A 104 13.07 13.74 -8.84
CA ASN A 104 14.38 14.24 -8.40
C ASN A 104 14.42 15.76 -8.20
N ASN A 105 13.32 16.48 -8.46
CA ASN A 105 13.26 17.91 -8.21
C ASN A 105 13.49 18.20 -6.70
N PRO A 106 14.37 19.15 -6.33
CA PRO A 106 14.70 19.44 -4.93
C PRO A 106 13.49 19.77 -4.05
N ASN A 107 12.45 20.40 -4.60
CA ASN A 107 11.22 20.69 -3.85
C ASN A 107 10.44 19.41 -3.49
N ARG A 108 10.51 18.37 -4.34
CA ARG A 108 9.87 17.06 -4.09
C ARG A 108 10.64 16.30 -3.02
N ALA A 109 11.97 16.32 -3.08
CA ALA A 109 12.82 15.76 -2.03
C ALA A 109 12.59 16.45 -0.67
N ALA A 110 12.46 17.79 -0.66
CA ALA A 110 12.13 18.55 0.55
C ALA A 110 10.74 18.22 1.10
N ALA A 111 9.73 18.06 0.23
CA ALA A 111 8.38 17.66 0.63
C ALA A 111 8.37 16.26 1.28
N ARG A 112 9.07 15.29 0.67
CA ARG A 112 9.22 13.93 1.22
C ARG A 112 9.86 13.96 2.60
N LYS A 113 10.99 14.67 2.74
CA LYS A 113 11.66 14.86 4.04
C LYS A 113 10.74 15.50 5.09
N ALA A 114 9.96 16.51 4.71
CA ALA A 114 9.04 17.16 5.63
C ALA A 114 7.87 16.25 6.06
N PHE A 115 7.43 15.34 5.19
CA PHE A 115 6.44 14.33 5.52
C PHE A 115 7.02 13.28 6.48
N ASP A 116 8.22 12.77 6.20
CA ASP A 116 8.91 11.81 7.09
C ASP A 116 9.12 12.40 8.48
N SER A 117 9.56 13.65 8.58
CA SER A 117 9.69 14.31 9.88
C SER A 117 8.37 14.40 10.66
N LYS A 118 7.22 14.45 9.98
CA LYS A 118 5.89 14.39 10.64
C LYS A 118 5.56 12.97 11.10
N LEU A 119 5.91 11.94 10.33
CA LEU A 119 5.77 10.54 10.75
C LEU A 119 6.63 10.27 11.98
N GLU A 120 7.90 10.66 11.94
CA GLU A 120 8.87 10.48 13.03
C GLU A 120 8.45 11.24 14.29
N ALA A 121 7.98 12.49 14.15
CA ALA A 121 7.46 13.27 15.28
C ALA A 121 6.22 12.64 15.93
N ALA A 122 5.46 11.83 15.17
CA ALA A 122 4.34 11.05 15.67
C ALA A 122 4.76 9.66 16.23
N GLY A 123 6.06 9.37 16.27
CA GLY A 123 6.60 8.08 16.74
C GLY A 123 6.59 6.96 15.70
N GLY A 124 6.39 7.30 14.41
CA GLY A 124 6.44 6.37 13.30
C GLY A 124 7.80 6.28 12.61
N ASN A 125 7.87 5.41 11.61
CA ASN A 125 9.03 5.23 10.75
C ASN A 125 8.91 6.08 9.49
N ALA A 126 9.97 6.80 9.12
CA ALA A 126 10.13 7.36 7.79
C ALA A 126 10.05 6.27 6.70
N PHE A 127 9.70 6.66 5.47
CA PHE A 127 9.75 5.72 4.34
C PHE A 127 11.20 5.37 3.98
N THR A 128 11.53 4.08 3.84
CA THR A 128 12.92 3.60 3.70
C THR A 128 13.41 3.52 2.25
N THR A 129 12.87 4.34 1.34
CA THR A 129 13.23 4.36 -0.10
C THR A 129 13.15 3.00 -0.83
N ASN A 130 12.29 2.10 -0.37
CA ASN A 130 12.05 0.77 -0.97
C ASN A 130 10.79 0.75 -1.85
N TYR A 131 10.55 -0.40 -2.47
CA TYR A 131 9.24 -0.75 -2.99
C TYR A 131 8.29 -1.05 -1.83
N TYR A 132 7.01 -0.73 -2.05
CA TYR A 132 5.94 -1.08 -1.15
C TYR A 132 4.88 -1.83 -1.93
N TRP A 133 4.45 -2.96 -1.38
CA TRP A 133 3.33 -3.72 -1.87
C TRP A 133 2.06 -2.87 -1.88
N SER A 134 1.34 -2.96 -2.99
CA SER A 134 -0.08 -2.64 -3.04
C SER A 134 -0.91 -3.91 -2.83
N SER A 135 -2.19 -3.77 -2.55
CA SER A 135 -3.14 -4.88 -2.52
C SER A 135 -3.57 -5.36 -3.91
N SER A 136 -3.15 -4.66 -4.98
CA SER A 136 -3.59 -4.97 -6.34
C SER A 136 -2.77 -6.13 -6.89
N GLU A 137 -3.44 -7.23 -7.19
CA GLU A 137 -2.91 -8.37 -7.95
C GLU A 137 -2.55 -7.92 -9.37
N GLY A 138 -1.40 -8.38 -9.86
CA GLY A 138 -0.93 -8.16 -11.23
C GLY A 138 -1.25 -9.34 -12.15
N ASP A 139 -0.99 -10.56 -11.67
CA ASP A 139 -1.36 -11.83 -12.29
C ASP A 139 -1.24 -12.95 -11.23
N ASN A 140 -1.40 -14.22 -11.60
CA ASN A 140 -1.38 -15.39 -10.71
C ASN A 140 -0.06 -15.64 -9.93
N SER A 141 0.98 -14.85 -10.19
CA SER A 141 2.26 -14.91 -9.49
C SER A 141 2.87 -13.54 -9.21
N LEU A 142 2.15 -12.45 -9.52
CA LEU A 142 2.68 -11.09 -9.50
C LEU A 142 1.72 -10.17 -8.74
N ALA A 143 2.27 -9.29 -7.90
CA ALA A 143 1.54 -8.20 -7.26
C ALA A 143 2.14 -6.85 -7.65
N TRP A 144 1.32 -5.80 -7.63
CA TRP A 144 1.77 -4.44 -7.92
C TRP A 144 2.47 -3.82 -6.71
N GLU A 145 3.56 -3.09 -6.97
CA GLU A 145 4.35 -2.34 -5.99
C GLU A 145 4.68 -0.94 -6.49
N VAL A 146 4.98 -0.02 -5.57
CA VAL A 146 5.41 1.36 -5.87
C VAL A 146 6.69 1.67 -5.10
N ASN A 147 7.70 2.17 -5.80
CA ASN A 147 8.95 2.61 -5.21
C ASN A 147 8.80 3.99 -4.54
N PHE A 148 9.09 4.10 -3.25
CA PHE A 148 8.99 5.36 -2.50
C PHE A 148 10.24 6.25 -2.58
N SER A 149 11.21 5.93 -3.45
CA SER A 149 12.32 6.83 -3.81
C SER A 149 12.02 7.69 -5.05
N ASN A 150 11.26 7.14 -6.01
CA ASN A 150 11.06 7.75 -7.33
C ASN A 150 9.65 7.57 -7.92
N GLY A 151 8.75 6.84 -7.24
CA GLY A 151 7.40 6.56 -7.70
C GLY A 151 7.31 5.44 -8.75
N TYR A 152 8.41 4.77 -9.10
CA TYR A 152 8.37 3.70 -10.09
C TYR A 152 7.34 2.65 -9.71
N THR A 153 6.34 2.43 -10.57
CA THR A 153 5.25 1.49 -10.34
C THR A 153 5.45 0.28 -11.22
N THR A 154 5.52 -0.91 -10.63
CA THR A 154 5.80 -2.15 -11.36
C THR A 154 5.14 -3.33 -10.66
N ASN A 155 5.40 -4.53 -11.16
CA ASN A 155 4.97 -5.78 -10.57
C ASN A 155 6.21 -6.57 -10.16
N LEU A 156 6.09 -7.30 -9.06
CA LEU A 156 7.12 -8.22 -8.58
C LEU A 156 6.46 -9.55 -8.21
N ASN A 157 7.25 -10.63 -8.22
CA ASN A 157 6.78 -11.94 -7.78
C ASN A 157 6.25 -11.85 -6.34
N GLU A 158 5.01 -12.26 -6.13
CA GLU A 158 4.27 -12.11 -4.87
C GLU A 158 4.91 -12.86 -3.68
N SER A 159 5.73 -13.87 -3.98
CA SER A 159 6.55 -14.60 -3.00
C SER A 159 7.86 -13.89 -2.64
N SER A 160 8.17 -12.74 -3.24
CA SER A 160 9.28 -11.89 -2.82
C SER A 160 8.93 -11.12 -1.55
N PRO A 161 9.90 -10.90 -0.64
CA PRO A 161 9.67 -10.05 0.52
C PRO A 161 9.85 -8.58 0.14
N ASP A 162 8.82 -7.76 0.31
CA ASP A 162 8.86 -6.31 0.09
C ASP A 162 8.13 -5.55 1.22
N MET A 163 8.20 -4.22 1.24
CA MET A 163 7.61 -3.43 2.33
C MET A 163 6.08 -3.38 2.22
N ALA A 164 5.40 -3.34 3.36
CA ALA A 164 3.97 -3.10 3.45
C ALA A 164 3.71 -1.96 4.44
N ARG A 165 2.83 -1.03 4.06
CA ARG A 165 2.36 0.06 4.91
C ARG A 165 0.87 0.26 4.64
N CYS A 166 0.08 0.38 5.71
CA CYS A 166 -1.38 0.43 5.60
C CYS A 166 -1.88 1.86 5.45
N ILE A 167 -3.08 2.00 4.92
CA ILE A 167 -3.88 3.22 5.03
C ILE A 167 -5.27 2.89 5.60
N LEU A 168 -5.98 3.91 6.04
CA LEU A 168 -7.41 3.85 6.35
C LEU A 168 -8.14 5.09 5.85
N ASN A 169 -9.46 4.98 5.66
CA ASN A 169 -10.33 6.13 5.38
C ASN A 169 -10.77 6.81 6.69
N PHE A 170 -10.82 8.14 6.70
CA PHE A 170 -11.29 8.96 7.83
C PHE A 170 -12.40 9.93 7.40
#